data_AF-A0A845Z4E7-F1
#
_entry.id   AF-A0A845Z4E7-F1
#
_cell.length_a   1.000
_cell.length_b   1.000
_cell.length_c   1.000
_cell.angle_alpha   90.00
_cell.angle_beta   90.00
_cell.angle_gamma   90.00
#
_symmetry.space_group_name_H-M   'P 1'
#
loop_
_entity.id
_entity.type
_entity.pdbx_description
1 polymer ?
#
loop_
_entity_poly.entity_id
_entity_poly.type
_entity_poly.pdbx_seq_one_letter_code
_entity_poly.pdbx_strand_id
1 'polypeptide(L)'
;VPTSDGENGNVMMFEYFKNSFAPLFRESDRWSDVGFLTVSQYIDTYLSEGSATEVRLKSTGGSWIGGHQQWQEGDLRQQVLAAVENLSQDYAKVVESGQGSAEKTRALLLCETSCFVYWGSDFWAEQAKLCIEWAIQQ
;
A
#
# COMPACT_ATOMS: atom_id res chain seq x y z
N VAL A 1 -10.54 -13.83 1.43
CA VAL A 1 -9.21 -13.99 2.07
C VAL A 1 -9.15 -13.04 3.25
N PRO A 2 -8.98 -13.51 4.49
CA PRO A 2 -8.75 -12.60 5.61
C PRO A 2 -7.42 -11.87 5.42
N THR A 3 -7.43 -10.55 5.56
CA THR A 3 -6.25 -9.68 5.39
C THR A 3 -6.09 -8.81 6.62
N SER A 4 -4.87 -8.67 7.10
CA SER A 4 -4.53 -7.80 8.23
C SER A 4 -3.10 -7.29 8.06
N ASP A 5 -2.84 -6.08 8.54
CA ASP A 5 -1.48 -5.52 8.57
C ASP A 5 -0.57 -6.41 9.44
N GLY A 6 0.66 -6.67 8.97
CA GLY A 6 1.56 -7.62 9.61
C GLY A 6 1.95 -7.23 11.03
N GLU A 7 1.99 -5.92 11.30
CA GLU A 7 2.24 -5.32 12.61
C GLU A 7 1.21 -5.78 13.65
N ASN A 8 -0.02 -6.10 13.23
CA ASN A 8 -1.06 -6.56 14.14
C ASN A 8 -0.69 -7.86 14.85
N GLY A 9 0.03 -8.76 14.17
CA GLY A 9 0.35 -10.08 14.72
C GLY A 9 1.27 -10.04 15.93
N ASN A 10 2.28 -9.15 15.94
CA ASN A 10 3.35 -9.21 16.94
C ASN A 10 3.75 -7.86 17.54
N VAL A 11 3.34 -6.74 16.92
CA VAL A 11 3.60 -5.39 17.43
C VAL A 11 2.38 -4.88 18.20
N MET A 12 1.19 -4.92 17.58
CA MET A 12 -0.03 -4.38 18.19
C MET A 12 -0.75 -5.39 19.08
N MET A 13 -0.73 -6.68 18.72
CA MET A 13 -1.30 -7.77 19.53
C MET A 13 -0.22 -8.79 19.88
N PHE A 14 0.69 -8.42 20.79
CA PHE A 14 1.87 -9.20 21.16
C PHE A 14 1.60 -10.70 21.45
N GLU A 15 0.43 -11.03 22.02
CA GLU A 15 0.10 -12.41 22.34
C GLU A 15 -0.66 -13.15 21.23
N TYR A 16 -1.25 -12.43 20.28
CA TYR A 16 -2.13 -13.02 19.27
C TYR A 16 -1.38 -13.97 18.33
N PHE A 17 -0.20 -13.59 17.84
CA PHE A 17 0.50 -14.46 16.90
C PHE A 17 0.94 -15.78 17.55
N LYS A 18 1.52 -15.71 18.75
CA LYS A 18 2.00 -16.90 19.48
C LYS A 18 0.87 -17.81 19.96
N ASN A 19 -0.25 -17.24 20.42
CA ASN A 19 -1.31 -17.99 21.09
C ASN A 19 -2.51 -18.31 20.19
N SER A 20 -2.65 -17.65 19.03
CA SER A 20 -3.80 -17.82 18.13
C SER A 20 -3.38 -18.12 16.70
N PHE A 21 -2.66 -17.21 16.03
CA PHE A 21 -2.35 -17.36 14.61
C PHE A 21 -1.44 -18.56 14.34
N ALA A 22 -0.30 -18.69 15.02
CA ALA A 22 0.60 -19.82 14.80
C ALA A 22 -0.04 -21.18 15.15
N PRO A 23 -0.77 -21.33 16.29
CA PRO A 23 -1.52 -22.55 16.57
C PRO A 23 -2.55 -22.90 15.49
N LEU A 24 -3.28 -21.93 14.91
CA LEU A 24 -4.26 -22.19 13.85
C LEU A 24 -3.66 -22.98 12.69
N PHE A 25 -2.44 -22.63 12.25
CA PHE A 25 -1.75 -23.34 11.17
C PHE A 25 -1.08 -24.64 11.63
N ARG A 26 -0.41 -24.62 12.79
CA ARG A 26 0.27 -25.81 13.35
C ARG A 26 -0.69 -26.95 13.65
N GLU A 27 -1.91 -26.60 14.02
CA GLU A 27 -2.98 -27.53 14.35
C GLU A 27 -4.00 -27.65 13.20
N SER A 28 -3.58 -27.39 11.96
CA SER A 28 -4.42 -27.48 10.76
C SER A 28 -5.14 -28.82 10.63
N ASP A 29 -4.51 -29.92 11.07
CA ASP A 29 -5.11 -31.27 11.09
C ASP A 29 -6.37 -31.38 11.97
N ARG A 30 -6.58 -30.45 12.91
CA ARG A 30 -7.80 -30.39 13.74
C ARG A 30 -8.99 -29.80 13.00
N TRP A 31 -8.76 -29.19 11.84
CA TRP A 31 -9.75 -28.44 11.06
C TRP A 31 -9.96 -29.09 9.70
N SER A 32 -10.50 -30.32 9.69
CA SER A 32 -10.64 -31.15 8.48
C SER A 32 -11.51 -30.53 7.38
N ASP A 33 -12.32 -29.54 7.71
CA ASP A 33 -13.20 -28.79 6.82
C ASP A 33 -12.61 -27.45 6.34
N VAL A 34 -11.40 -27.09 6.80
CA VAL A 34 -10.75 -25.81 6.49
C VAL A 34 -9.43 -26.05 5.74
N GLY A 35 -9.36 -25.54 4.51
CA GLY A 35 -8.15 -25.56 3.70
C GLY A 35 -7.27 -24.31 3.92
N PHE A 36 -5.97 -24.52 4.09
CA PHE A 36 -4.98 -23.44 4.18
C PHE A 36 -4.17 -23.39 2.89
N LEU A 37 -4.38 -22.34 2.09
CA LEU A 37 -3.74 -22.17 0.79
C LEU A 37 -3.17 -20.76 0.65
N THR A 38 -2.05 -20.66 -0.05
CA THR A 38 -1.65 -19.37 -0.63
C THR A 38 -2.67 -18.93 -1.68
N VAL A 39 -2.71 -17.64 -2.00
CA VAL A 39 -3.60 -17.11 -3.03
C VAL A 39 -3.34 -17.79 -4.39
N SER A 40 -2.08 -18.01 -4.77
CA SER A 40 -1.72 -18.71 -6.01
C SER A 40 -2.24 -20.15 -6.02
N GLN A 41 -2.02 -20.93 -4.95
CA GLN A 41 -2.54 -22.29 -4.87
C GLN A 41 -4.08 -22.35 -4.97
N TYR A 42 -4.77 -21.39 -4.34
CA TYR A 42 -6.22 -21.29 -4.45
C TYR A 42 -6.67 -21.03 -5.89
N ILE A 43 -6.03 -20.08 -6.57
CA ILE A 43 -6.31 -19.74 -7.98
C ILE A 43 -6.05 -20.96 -8.88
N ASP A 44 -4.89 -21.60 -8.75
CA ASP A 44 -4.52 -22.74 -9.59
C ASP A 44 -5.45 -23.94 -9.38
N THR A 45 -5.88 -24.18 -8.13
CA THR A 45 -6.72 -25.33 -7.78
C THR A 45 -8.19 -25.13 -8.17
N TYR A 46 -8.73 -23.91 -8.01
CA TYR A 46 -10.18 -23.68 -8.11
C TYR A 46 -10.60 -22.76 -9.25
N LEU A 47 -9.67 -21.99 -9.83
CA LEU A 47 -9.97 -20.96 -10.83
C LEU A 47 -9.23 -21.15 -12.17
N SER A 48 -8.39 -22.19 -12.30
CA SER A 48 -7.61 -22.46 -13.53
C SER A 48 -8.46 -22.75 -14.77
N GLU A 49 -9.70 -23.24 -14.59
CA GLU A 49 -10.67 -23.50 -15.68
C GLU A 49 -12.02 -22.78 -15.51
N GLY A 50 -12.15 -21.92 -14.50
CA GLY A 50 -13.43 -21.29 -14.13
C GLY A 50 -13.76 -20.05 -14.97
N SER A 51 -15.04 -19.88 -15.32
CA SER A 51 -15.52 -18.60 -15.88
C SER A 51 -15.43 -17.51 -14.80
N ALA A 52 -14.54 -16.54 -14.98
CA ALA A 52 -14.45 -15.39 -14.09
C ALA A 52 -15.82 -14.69 -14.03
N THR A 53 -16.32 -14.44 -12.82
CA THR A 53 -17.50 -13.60 -12.64
C THR A 53 -17.13 -12.17 -12.99
N GLU A 54 -17.80 -11.57 -13.96
CA GLU A 54 -17.62 -10.16 -14.26
C GLU A 54 -18.05 -9.32 -13.05
N VAL A 55 -17.14 -8.50 -12.56
CA VAL A 55 -17.41 -7.52 -11.50
C VAL A 55 -17.14 -6.13 -12.06
N ARG A 56 -18.10 -5.22 -11.86
CA ARG A 56 -17.95 -3.82 -12.25
C ARG A 56 -17.46 -3.01 -11.06
N LEU A 57 -16.26 -2.46 -11.19
CA LEU A 57 -15.68 -1.56 -10.21
C LEU A 57 -16.12 -0.12 -10.50
N LYS A 58 -16.21 0.70 -9.45
CA LYS A 58 -16.46 2.14 -9.62
C LYS A 58 -15.27 2.77 -10.36
N SER A 59 -15.54 3.70 -11.27
CA SER A 59 -14.50 4.43 -12.02
C SER A 59 -13.58 5.24 -11.12
N THR A 60 -14.10 5.74 -9.99
CA THR A 60 -13.32 6.42 -8.95
C THR A 60 -12.41 5.47 -8.16
N GLY A 61 -12.54 4.15 -8.34
CA GLY A 61 -11.92 3.15 -7.48
C GLY A 61 -12.50 3.14 -6.06
N GLY A 62 -11.77 2.50 -5.16
CA GLY A 62 -12.06 2.43 -3.72
C GLY A 62 -10.87 1.87 -2.94
N SER A 63 -10.94 1.98 -1.63
CA SER A 63 -9.98 1.44 -0.67
C SER A 63 -10.67 0.50 0.32
N TRP A 64 -9.90 -0.19 1.16
CA TRP A 64 -10.47 -1.06 2.19
C TRP A 64 -11.30 -0.30 3.25
N ILE A 65 -11.12 1.02 3.36
CA ILE A 65 -11.91 1.92 4.21
C ILE A 65 -12.97 2.72 3.43
N GLY A 66 -13.31 2.28 2.22
CA GLY A 66 -14.33 2.90 1.38
C GLY A 66 -13.74 3.77 0.27
N GLY A 67 -13.81 5.09 0.41
CA GLY A 67 -13.29 6.03 -0.60
C GLY A 67 -11.83 6.41 -0.36
N HIS A 68 -11.44 7.58 -0.89
CA HIS A 68 -10.07 8.11 -0.84
C HIS A 68 -9.88 9.22 0.19
N GLN A 69 -10.87 9.43 1.07
CA GLN A 69 -10.92 10.57 1.99
C GLN A 69 -9.69 10.64 2.90
N GLN A 70 -9.22 9.50 3.42
CA GLN A 70 -8.03 9.47 4.29
C GLN A 70 -6.71 9.82 3.58
N TRP A 71 -6.71 9.87 2.24
CA TRP A 71 -5.54 10.30 1.46
C TRP A 71 -5.74 11.68 0.84
N GLN A 72 -6.98 12.13 0.62
CA GLN A 72 -7.27 13.33 -0.15
C GLN A 72 -7.90 14.48 0.66
N GLU A 73 -8.70 14.21 1.69
CA GLU A 73 -9.45 15.30 2.35
C GLU A 73 -8.57 16.13 3.29
N GLY A 74 -8.68 17.45 3.15
CA GLY A 74 -8.02 18.45 4.00
C GLY A 74 -6.79 19.10 3.36
N ASP A 75 -6.57 20.36 3.73
CA ASP A 75 -5.55 21.23 3.13
C ASP A 75 -4.14 20.65 3.25
N LEU A 76 -3.82 20.04 4.40
CA LEU A 76 -2.50 19.45 4.64
C LEU A 76 -2.19 18.34 3.63
N ARG A 77 -3.16 17.44 3.39
CA ARG A 77 -3.01 16.34 2.43
C ARG A 77 -2.89 16.87 1.01
N GLN A 78 -3.72 17.84 0.65
CA GLN A 78 -3.70 18.45 -0.68
C GLN A 78 -2.37 19.16 -0.96
N GLN A 79 -1.79 19.84 0.03
CA GLN A 79 -0.46 20.46 -0.11
C GLN A 79 0.63 19.42 -0.38
N VAL A 80 0.65 18.32 0.38
CA VAL A 80 1.62 17.24 0.17
C VAL A 80 1.44 16.59 -1.21
N LEU A 81 0.20 16.25 -1.58
CA LEU A 81 -0.10 15.66 -2.89
C LEU A 81 0.33 16.57 -4.05
N ALA A 82 0.04 17.88 -3.97
CA ALA A 82 0.46 18.83 -4.98
C ALA A 82 1.99 18.92 -5.10
N ALA A 83 2.72 18.84 -3.98
CA ALA A 83 4.17 18.86 -4.00
C ALA A 83 4.77 17.59 -4.64
N VAL A 84 4.21 16.41 -4.33
CA VAL A 84 4.62 15.14 -4.95
C VAL A 84 4.30 15.13 -6.45
N GLU A 85 3.12 15.62 -6.85
CA GLU A 85 2.73 15.74 -8.26
C GLU A 85 3.70 16.65 -9.03
N ASN A 86 4.04 17.82 -8.49
CA ASN A 86 5.01 18.72 -9.11
C ASN A 86 6.38 18.06 -9.27
N LEU A 87 6.86 17.33 -8.24
CA LEU A 87 8.11 16.58 -8.31
C LEU A 87 8.06 15.50 -9.42
N SER A 88 6.95 14.78 -9.53
CA SER A 88 6.74 13.76 -10.56
C SER A 88 6.76 14.37 -11.97
N GLN A 89 6.07 15.50 -12.17
CA GLN A 89 6.07 16.23 -13.44
C GLN A 89 7.44 16.77 -13.82
N ASP A 90 8.20 17.30 -12.86
CA ASP A 90 9.56 17.78 -13.11
C ASP A 90 10.50 16.63 -13.45
N TYR A 91 10.37 15.48 -12.78
CA TYR A 91 11.12 14.30 -13.14
C TYR A 91 10.76 13.75 -14.52
N ALA A 92 9.48 13.78 -14.91
CA ALA A 92 9.06 13.36 -16.25
C ALA A 92 9.78 14.17 -17.35
N LYS A 93 9.91 15.49 -17.19
CA LYS A 93 10.66 16.37 -18.12
C LYS A 93 12.14 16.00 -18.19
N VAL A 94 12.74 15.62 -17.07
CA VAL A 94 14.16 15.17 -17.00
C VAL A 94 14.35 13.84 -17.73
N VAL A 95 13.38 12.93 -17.63
CA VAL A 95 13.40 11.67 -18.38
C VAL A 95 13.25 11.93 -19.88
N GLU A 96 12.31 12.80 -20.28
CA GLU A 96 12.10 13.19 -21.68
C GLU A 96 13.33 13.86 -22.31
N SER A 97 14.11 14.61 -21.54
CA SER A 97 15.36 15.21 -21.99
C SER A 97 16.53 14.23 -22.07
N GLY A 98 16.31 12.95 -21.74
CA GLY A 98 17.33 11.90 -21.75
C GLY A 98 18.29 11.95 -20.54
N GLN A 99 17.94 12.70 -19.50
CA GLN A 99 18.76 12.91 -18.30
C GLN A 99 18.23 12.16 -17.07
N GLY A 100 17.31 11.22 -17.26
CA GLY A 100 16.80 10.36 -16.19
C GLY A 100 17.92 9.56 -15.53
N SER A 101 17.88 9.45 -14.20
CA SER A 101 18.75 8.58 -13.42
C SER A 101 17.93 7.66 -12.51
N ALA A 102 18.47 6.47 -12.22
CA ALA A 102 17.85 5.53 -11.30
C ALA A 102 17.76 6.08 -9.87
N GLU A 103 18.70 6.94 -9.48
CA GLU A 103 18.72 7.61 -8.18
C GLU A 103 17.54 8.58 -8.06
N LYS A 104 17.28 9.39 -9.09
CA LYS A 104 16.11 10.28 -9.15
C LYS A 104 14.80 9.50 -9.20
N THR A 105 14.75 8.39 -9.95
CA THR A 105 13.56 7.50 -9.93
C THR A 105 13.29 7.01 -8.51
N ARG A 106 14.34 6.54 -7.82
CA ARG A 106 14.21 6.05 -6.46
C ARG A 106 13.77 7.14 -5.50
N ALA A 107 14.31 8.35 -5.64
CA ALA A 107 13.92 9.50 -4.83
C ALA A 107 12.43 9.84 -5.01
N LEU A 108 11.94 9.92 -6.26
CA LEU A 108 10.53 10.11 -6.56
C LEU A 108 9.66 9.02 -5.93
N LEU A 109 10.02 7.74 -6.12
CA LEU A 109 9.25 6.62 -5.57
C LEU A 109 9.17 6.63 -4.04
N LEU A 110 10.20 7.13 -3.35
CA LEU A 110 10.14 7.34 -1.90
C LEU A 110 9.16 8.47 -1.53
N CYS A 111 9.08 9.52 -2.34
CA CYS A 111 8.14 10.62 -2.13
C CYS A 111 6.68 10.25 -2.44
N GLU A 112 6.44 9.30 -3.34
CA GLU A 112 5.09 8.82 -3.72
C GLU A 112 4.42 7.90 -2.68
N THR A 113 5.06 7.68 -1.51
CA THR A 113 4.47 6.89 -0.44
C THR A 113 3.16 7.48 0.09
N SER A 114 2.14 6.64 0.21
CA SER A 114 0.84 7.06 0.76
C SER A 114 0.88 7.39 2.27
N CYS A 115 1.93 6.94 2.97
CA CYS A 115 2.09 7.14 4.42
C CYS A 115 2.10 8.61 4.82
N PHE A 116 2.60 9.50 3.96
CA PHE A 116 2.67 10.92 4.24
C PHE A 116 1.30 11.58 4.46
N VAL A 117 0.27 11.08 3.77
CA VAL A 117 -1.08 11.66 3.83
C VAL A 117 -2.06 10.80 4.61
N TYR A 118 -1.87 9.48 4.65
CA TYR A 118 -2.82 8.54 5.27
C TYR A 118 -3.20 8.94 6.71
N TRP A 119 -2.19 9.21 7.55
CA TRP A 119 -2.39 9.52 8.97
C TRP A 119 -2.96 10.91 9.24
N GLY A 120 -2.89 11.83 8.26
CA GLY A 120 -3.38 13.20 8.40
C GLY A 120 -2.76 13.97 9.57
N SER A 121 -1.48 13.77 9.87
CA SER A 121 -0.79 14.42 10.97
C SER A 121 0.35 15.33 10.50
N ASP A 122 0.63 16.36 11.29
CA ASP A 122 1.70 17.33 11.00
C ASP A 122 3.06 16.66 10.91
N PHE A 123 3.32 15.65 11.75
CA PHE A 123 4.56 14.87 11.72
C PHE A 123 4.81 14.28 10.33
N TRP A 124 3.81 13.60 9.76
CA TRP A 124 3.97 12.96 8.44
C TRP A 124 4.04 13.97 7.31
N ALA A 125 3.36 15.11 7.42
CA ALA A 125 3.49 16.20 6.45
C ALA A 125 4.87 16.86 6.50
N GLU A 126 5.47 17.02 7.68
CA GLU A 126 6.84 17.50 7.84
C GLU A 126 7.84 16.50 7.24
N GLN A 127 7.66 15.19 7.47
CA GLN A 127 8.49 14.16 6.84
C GLN A 127 8.36 14.21 5.31
N ALA A 128 7.15 14.44 4.79
CA ALA A 128 6.93 14.59 3.35
C ALA A 128 7.73 15.76 2.79
N LYS A 129 7.65 16.93 3.45
CA LYS A 129 8.40 18.12 3.05
C LYS A 129 9.90 17.86 3.00
N LEU A 130 10.47 17.30 4.06
CA LEU A 130 11.91 16.99 4.13
C LEU A 130 12.34 15.99 3.05
N CYS A 131 11.52 14.97 2.80
CA CYS A 131 11.79 13.97 1.77
C CYS A 131 11.77 14.58 0.37
N ILE A 132 10.79 15.44 0.06
CA ILE A 132 10.67 16.13 -1.22
C ILE A 132 11.83 17.10 -1.43
N GLU A 133 12.17 17.91 -0.42
CA GLU A 133 13.32 18.84 -0.49
C GLU A 133 14.64 18.10 -0.75
N TRP A 134 14.81 16.92 -0.16
CA TRP A 134 15.96 16.04 -0.43
C TRP A 134 15.92 15.45 -1.85
N ALA A 135 14.75 15.01 -2.32
CA ALA A 135 14.58 14.41 -3.64
C ALA A 135 14.88 15.39 -4.78
N ILE A 136 14.52 16.67 -4.61
CA ILE A 136 14.84 17.75 -5.58
C ILE A 136 16.35 17.93 -5.78
N GLN A 137 17.16 17.57 -4.78
CA GLN A 137 18.62 17.72 -4.81
C GLN A 137 19.35 16.52 -5.43
N GLN A 138 18.64 15.41 -5.69
CA GLN A 138 19.19 14.26 -6.43
C GLN A 138 19.26 14.57 -7.93
#